data_AF-A0A936BZG1-F1
#
_entry.id   AF-A0A936BZG1-F1
#
_cell.length_a   1.000
_cell.length_b   1.000
_cell.length_c   1.000
_cell.angle_alpha   90.00
_cell.angle_beta   90.00
_cell.angle_gamma   90.00
#
_symmetry.space_group_name_H-M   'P 1'
#
loop_
_entity.id
_entity.type
_entity.pdbx_description
1 polymer ?
#
loop_
_entity_poly.entity_id
_entity_poly.type
_entity_poly.pdbx_seq_one_letter_code
_entity_poly.pdbx_strand_id
1 'polypeptide(L)'
;MNMIIRAPEFRREVRPGTVEELSARGERVGVSISEEELRGLREADLDGNGVIGDSSSEVEALWRGLDRYDTDARRDRVQGRAYDLARVIAPNADPLRDLRASPESMRTIAGTDRALARATELERSGRGDAARELLRTTGDSLLERGERFEAARVFRRLQEPPNRDRPVNLLDREMEAYRRDHPGSTDVPRILSTERGGTYTHMDTREFATTYGELASRRLAQIEQHDRMERVLGRSIDPRDPNDARDYFTAFSTGRGTDAVRGEYEQYLRNFYAHAGNNVSWTTDIPADRRHASLDSILSRQPRDGAGRTIIDCEGYADITRHVLSGARTSTGEERFAVGYASRPTHIISAVGDRETGRAFVVNNASTHMLEGTSEARGLSLLREVGEVGEDQTTLVGVGRSVTDARPIDEETGRPRLGSIIWHDGPRGVVGLDFLDRFDAAERNHQIPPGTRPQRLEWFIRQEMEAGRL
;
A
#
# COMPACT_ATOMS: atom_id res chain seq x y z
N MET A 1 -38.36 14.58 7.94
CA MET A 1 -37.47 14.32 6.79
C MET A 1 -36.09 14.69 7.30
N ASN A 2 -35.22 13.71 7.54
CA ASN A 2 -33.93 13.95 8.18
C ASN A 2 -32.93 14.36 7.10
N MET A 3 -32.24 15.47 7.33
CA MET A 3 -31.23 16.02 6.42
C MET A 3 -29.87 15.51 6.89
N ILE A 4 -29.17 14.73 6.07
CA ILE A 4 -27.85 14.20 6.39
C ILE A 4 -26.88 14.77 5.36
N ILE A 5 -26.03 15.70 5.79
CA ILE A 5 -24.83 16.06 5.01
C ILE A 5 -23.89 14.86 5.09
N ARG A 6 -23.37 14.34 3.98
CA ARG A 6 -22.41 13.23 4.06
C ARG A 6 -21.02 13.77 4.35
N ALA A 7 -20.33 13.16 5.32
CA ALA A 7 -18.98 13.57 5.69
C ALA A 7 -17.98 13.69 4.50
N PRO A 8 -17.98 12.78 3.50
CA PRO A 8 -17.08 12.91 2.36
C PRO A 8 -17.36 14.12 1.45
N GLU A 9 -18.63 14.47 1.27
CA GLU A 9 -19.07 15.62 0.46
C GLU A 9 -18.76 16.93 1.20
N PHE A 10 -19.07 16.97 2.50
CA PHE A 10 -18.66 18.08 3.37
C PHE A 10 -17.16 18.31 3.29
N ARG A 11 -16.36 17.26 3.48
CA ARG A 11 -14.88 17.31 3.45
C ARG A 11 -14.31 17.77 2.10
N ARG A 12 -14.99 17.48 0.98
CA ARG A 12 -14.54 17.89 -0.37
C ARG A 12 -14.83 19.36 -0.65
N GLU A 13 -15.87 19.90 -0.04
CA GLU A 13 -16.37 21.25 -0.33
C GLU A 13 -16.01 22.26 0.76
N VAL A 14 -15.36 21.84 1.86
CA VAL A 14 -14.85 22.77 2.88
C VAL A 14 -13.91 23.77 2.22
N ARG A 15 -14.22 25.04 2.40
CA ARG A 15 -13.40 26.17 1.98
C ARG A 15 -12.80 26.80 3.24
N PRO A 16 -11.49 26.62 3.49
CA PRO A 16 -10.82 27.21 4.64
C PRO A 16 -11.02 28.72 4.71
N GLY A 17 -10.87 29.29 5.90
CA GLY A 17 -10.89 30.73 6.08
C GLY A 17 -10.78 31.14 7.54
N THR A 18 -10.48 32.41 7.78
CA THR A 18 -10.50 32.97 9.14
C THR A 18 -11.94 33.09 9.65
N VAL A 19 -12.09 33.30 10.96
CA VAL A 19 -13.40 33.53 11.59
C VAL A 19 -14.15 34.69 10.93
N GLU A 20 -13.45 35.78 10.61
CA GLU A 20 -14.00 36.96 9.94
C GLU A 20 -14.42 36.65 8.51
N GLU A 21 -13.61 35.88 7.77
CA GLU A 21 -13.91 35.47 6.40
C GLU A 21 -15.12 34.53 6.34
N LEU A 22 -15.23 33.60 7.29
CA LEU A 22 -16.36 32.71 7.44
C LEU A 22 -17.61 33.48 7.85
N SER A 23 -17.53 34.41 8.81
CA SER A 23 -18.65 35.27 9.20
C SER A 23 -19.17 36.10 8.03
N ALA A 24 -18.28 36.77 7.30
CA ALA A 24 -18.64 37.54 6.10
C ALA A 24 -19.22 36.65 4.98
N ARG A 25 -18.77 35.40 4.88
CA ARG A 25 -19.35 34.41 3.96
C ARG A 25 -20.76 34.00 4.39
N GLY A 26 -21.00 33.84 5.70
CA GLY A 26 -22.32 33.61 6.27
C GLY A 26 -23.31 34.71 5.90
N GLU A 27 -22.93 35.97 6.13
CA GLU A 27 -23.77 37.12 5.80
C GLU A 27 -24.16 37.15 4.32
N ARG A 28 -23.22 36.83 3.42
CA ARG A 28 -23.47 36.74 1.97
C ARG A 28 -24.48 35.65 1.58
N VAL A 29 -24.58 34.57 2.35
CA VAL A 29 -25.55 33.47 2.11
C VAL A 29 -26.82 33.59 2.96
N GLY A 30 -27.01 34.72 3.64
CA GLY A 30 -28.17 35.02 4.49
C GLY A 30 -28.16 34.30 5.83
N VAL A 31 -26.98 33.89 6.30
CA VAL A 31 -26.77 33.17 7.56
C VAL A 31 -26.03 34.08 8.54
N SER A 32 -26.64 34.35 9.70
CA SER A 32 -25.95 35.03 10.81
C SER A 32 -25.33 33.98 11.72
N ILE A 33 -24.00 34.02 11.89
CA ILE A 33 -23.27 33.14 12.81
C ILE A 33 -23.28 33.81 14.20
N SER A 34 -23.78 33.08 15.20
CA SER A 34 -23.82 33.52 16.59
C SER A 34 -22.44 33.44 17.26
N GLU A 35 -22.25 34.20 18.35
CA GLU A 35 -21.02 34.15 19.17
C GLU A 35 -20.68 32.75 19.73
N GLU A 36 -21.70 31.90 19.92
CA GLU A 36 -21.50 30.51 20.33
C GLU A 36 -20.87 29.68 19.21
N GLU A 37 -21.34 29.85 17.98
CA GLU A 37 -20.82 29.16 16.79
C GLU A 37 -19.44 29.67 16.40
N LEU A 38 -19.19 30.99 16.54
CA LEU A 38 -17.85 31.56 16.37
C LEU A 38 -16.85 30.98 17.38
N ARG A 39 -17.29 30.67 18.61
CA ARG A 39 -16.46 29.99 19.60
C ARG A 39 -16.13 28.55 19.18
N GLY A 40 -17.13 27.78 18.75
CA GLY A 40 -16.92 26.42 18.25
C GLY A 40 -16.02 26.37 17.01
N LEU A 41 -16.12 27.35 16.12
CA LEU A 41 -15.20 27.53 14.99
C LEU A 41 -13.76 27.78 15.43
N ARG A 42 -13.54 28.64 16.44
CA ARG A 42 -12.21 28.88 17.03
C ARG A 42 -11.64 27.64 17.71
N GLU A 43 -12.48 26.81 18.33
CA GLU A 43 -12.06 25.53 18.91
C GLU A 43 -11.64 24.49 17.85
N ALA A 44 -12.03 24.70 16.59
CA ALA A 44 -11.65 23.86 15.46
C ALA A 44 -10.40 24.33 14.71
N ASP A 45 -9.81 25.49 15.07
CA ASP A 45 -8.47 25.92 14.67
C ASP A 45 -7.44 25.14 15.52
N LEU A 46 -7.20 23.90 15.12
CA LEU A 46 -6.34 22.98 15.85
C LEU A 46 -4.87 23.32 15.65
N ASP A 47 -4.54 23.94 14.51
CA ASP A 47 -3.18 24.29 14.13
C ASP A 47 -2.77 25.67 14.67
N GLY A 48 -3.71 26.45 15.22
CA GLY A 48 -3.49 27.74 15.88
C GLY A 48 -3.04 28.84 14.91
N ASN A 49 -3.31 28.65 13.62
CA ASN A 49 -2.85 29.55 12.55
C ASN A 49 -3.93 30.60 12.18
N GLY A 50 -5.10 30.54 12.81
CA GLY A 50 -6.23 31.43 12.55
C GLY A 50 -7.03 31.10 11.29
N VAL A 51 -6.72 30.01 10.59
CA VAL A 51 -7.39 29.54 9.37
C VAL A 51 -8.06 28.20 9.66
N ILE A 52 -9.39 28.20 9.68
CA ILE A 52 -10.17 27.04 10.08
C ILE A 52 -10.41 26.12 8.88
N GLY A 53 -10.05 24.84 9.01
CA GLY A 53 -10.31 23.80 8.01
C GLY A 53 -9.19 23.65 6.98
N ASP A 54 -7.99 24.16 7.28
CA ASP A 54 -6.82 24.09 6.41
C ASP A 54 -6.12 22.72 6.49
N SER A 55 -6.40 21.93 7.53
CA SER A 55 -5.92 20.56 7.68
C SER A 55 -7.04 19.51 7.77
N SER A 56 -6.70 18.26 7.47
CA SER A 56 -7.68 17.15 7.53
C SER A 56 -8.21 16.91 8.93
N SER A 57 -7.40 17.19 9.96
CA SER A 57 -7.79 17.14 11.38
C SER A 57 -8.83 18.21 11.73
N GLU A 58 -8.67 19.42 11.20
CA GLU A 58 -9.62 20.52 11.43
C GLU A 58 -10.93 20.30 10.68
N VAL A 59 -10.87 19.86 9.42
CA VAL A 59 -12.08 19.48 8.65
C VAL A 59 -12.86 18.38 9.36
N GLU A 60 -12.17 17.41 9.98
CA GLU A 60 -12.79 16.36 10.78
C GLU A 60 -13.35 16.87 12.11
N ALA A 61 -12.66 17.80 12.78
CA ALA A 61 -13.15 18.45 13.99
C ALA A 61 -14.40 19.29 13.73
N LEU A 62 -14.43 20.03 12.62
CA LEU A 62 -15.60 20.77 12.13
C LEU A 62 -16.76 19.83 11.85
N TRP A 63 -16.52 18.73 11.13
CA TRP A 63 -17.53 17.72 10.87
C TRP A 63 -18.11 17.13 12.16
N ARG A 64 -17.27 16.75 13.13
CA ARG A 64 -17.72 16.24 14.44
C ARG A 64 -18.43 17.28 15.28
N GLY A 65 -18.09 18.56 15.14
CA GLY A 65 -18.82 19.67 15.76
C GLY A 65 -20.25 19.73 15.22
N LEU A 66 -20.39 19.71 13.90
CA LEU A 66 -21.68 19.72 13.20
C LEU A 66 -22.53 18.49 13.54
N ASP A 67 -21.93 17.30 13.55
CA ASP A 67 -22.58 16.02 13.90
C ASP A 67 -23.10 16.02 15.35
N ARG A 68 -22.33 16.58 16.29
CA ARG A 68 -22.77 16.75 17.69
C ARG A 68 -23.97 17.69 17.81
N TYR A 69 -23.99 18.81 17.07
CA TYR A 69 -25.14 19.73 17.05
C TYR A 69 -26.42 19.09 16.48
N ASP A 70 -26.30 18.19 15.51
CA ASP A 70 -27.43 17.43 14.96
C ASP A 70 -27.94 16.36 15.94
N THR A 71 -27.04 15.82 16.76
CA THR A 71 -27.38 14.80 17.77
C THR A 71 -28.12 15.40 18.99
N ASP A 72 -27.79 16.64 19.39
CA ASP A 72 -28.36 17.31 20.57
C ASP A 72 -29.61 18.17 20.28
N ALA A 73 -29.84 18.59 19.03
CA ALA A 73 -31.04 19.32 18.65
C ALA A 73 -32.26 18.37 18.58
N ARG A 74 -33.33 18.69 19.31
CA ARG A 74 -34.61 17.96 19.23
C ARG A 74 -35.01 17.81 17.75
N ARG A 75 -35.21 16.56 17.31
CA ARG A 75 -35.53 16.05 15.95
C ARG A 75 -36.69 16.73 15.19
N ASP A 76 -37.27 17.79 15.73
CA ASP A 76 -38.52 18.40 15.29
C ASP A 76 -38.31 19.77 14.59
N ARG A 77 -37.06 20.27 14.50
CA ARG A 77 -36.74 21.52 13.78
C ARG A 77 -35.64 21.30 12.73
N VAL A 78 -36.07 21.12 11.49
CA VAL A 78 -35.24 20.84 10.30
C VAL A 78 -34.44 22.08 9.81
N GLN A 79 -34.60 23.23 10.46
CA GLN A 79 -33.76 24.42 10.26
C GLN A 79 -32.90 24.62 11.50
N GLY A 80 -31.77 23.91 11.57
CA GLY A 80 -30.87 23.88 12.71
C GLY A 80 -29.54 24.59 12.43
N ARG A 81 -28.98 25.20 13.47
CA ARG A 81 -27.69 25.91 13.51
C ARG A 81 -26.52 25.24 12.75
N ALA A 82 -26.44 23.91 12.77
CA ALA A 82 -25.45 23.14 12.02
C ALA A 82 -25.57 23.26 10.49
N TYR A 83 -26.79 23.39 9.98
CA TYR A 83 -27.05 23.58 8.55
C TYR A 83 -26.56 24.94 8.05
N ASP A 84 -26.85 25.98 8.83
CA ASP A 84 -26.43 27.34 8.56
C ASP A 84 -24.90 27.44 8.56
N LEU A 85 -24.25 26.83 9.55
CA LEU A 85 -22.80 26.75 9.63
C LEU A 85 -22.17 25.95 8.48
N ALA A 86 -22.79 24.83 8.08
CA ALA A 86 -22.32 24.04 6.93
C ALA A 86 -22.44 24.80 5.60
N ARG A 87 -23.48 25.61 5.40
CA ARG A 87 -23.61 26.49 4.21
C ARG A 87 -22.54 27.58 4.15
N VAL A 88 -22.00 27.98 5.29
CA VAL A 88 -20.88 28.92 5.35
C VAL A 88 -19.57 28.20 5.00
N ILE A 89 -19.30 27.05 5.62
CA ILE A 89 -18.00 26.39 5.52
C ILE A 89 -17.86 25.62 4.20
N ALA A 90 -18.96 25.04 3.71
CA ALA A 90 -19.03 24.25 2.48
C ALA A 90 -20.17 24.74 1.57
N PRO A 91 -20.08 25.95 0.98
CA PRO A 91 -21.20 26.62 0.31
C PRO A 91 -21.72 25.93 -0.96
N ASN A 92 -20.94 25.01 -1.53
CA ASN A 92 -21.35 24.19 -2.68
C ASN A 92 -21.84 22.79 -2.29
N ALA A 93 -21.66 22.39 -1.03
CA ALA A 93 -22.35 21.24 -0.47
C ALA A 93 -23.80 21.67 -0.21
N ASP A 94 -24.59 21.83 -1.29
CA ASP A 94 -26.01 22.16 -1.22
C ASP A 94 -26.75 20.95 -0.62
N PRO A 95 -27.17 20.98 0.67
CA PRO A 95 -27.75 19.82 1.32
C PRO A 95 -29.16 19.51 0.77
N LEU A 96 -29.75 20.45 0.02
CA LEU A 96 -31.05 20.30 -0.63
C LEU A 96 -30.95 19.69 -2.03
N ARG A 97 -29.78 19.74 -2.68
CA ARG A 97 -29.56 19.07 -3.96
C ARG A 97 -29.54 17.54 -3.79
N ASP A 98 -29.11 17.08 -2.62
CA ASP A 98 -29.05 15.67 -2.21
C ASP A 98 -30.16 15.21 -1.24
N LEU A 99 -31.24 16.00 -1.07
CA LEU A 99 -32.50 15.52 -0.46
C LEU A 99 -33.16 14.37 -1.23
N ARG A 100 -32.58 13.98 -2.38
CA ARG A 100 -32.79 12.68 -3.00
C ARG A 100 -31.56 11.80 -2.80
N ALA A 101 -31.20 11.48 -1.56
CA ALA A 101 -30.51 10.23 -1.31
C ALA A 101 -31.31 9.17 -2.07
N SER A 102 -30.70 8.59 -3.09
CA SER A 102 -31.43 7.67 -3.96
C SER A 102 -32.07 6.60 -3.08
N PRO A 103 -33.24 6.06 -3.43
CA PRO A 103 -33.83 4.94 -2.69
C PRO A 103 -32.83 3.81 -2.43
N GLU A 104 -31.83 3.68 -3.30
CA GLU A 104 -30.69 2.79 -3.15
C GLU A 104 -29.75 3.18 -1.99
N SER A 105 -29.27 4.42 -1.90
CA SER A 105 -28.45 4.86 -0.76
C SER A 105 -29.16 4.69 0.59
N MET A 106 -30.46 4.99 0.66
CA MET A 106 -31.22 4.77 1.90
C MET A 106 -31.33 3.28 2.27
N ARG A 107 -31.45 2.40 1.27
CA ARG A 107 -31.41 0.95 1.50
C ARG A 107 -30.03 0.48 1.96
N THR A 108 -28.95 1.05 1.41
CA THR A 108 -27.59 0.74 1.85
C THR A 108 -27.40 1.08 3.33
N ILE A 109 -27.73 2.32 3.74
CA ILE A 109 -27.63 2.77 5.14
C ILE A 109 -28.45 1.86 6.08
N ALA A 110 -29.72 1.60 5.74
CA ALA A 110 -30.57 0.71 6.53
C ALA A 110 -30.07 -0.75 6.53
N GLY A 111 -29.35 -1.18 5.50
CA GLY A 111 -28.63 -2.46 5.46
C GLY A 111 -27.47 -2.49 6.46
N THR A 112 -26.63 -1.46 6.44
CA THR A 112 -25.49 -1.30 7.36
C THR A 112 -25.95 -1.27 8.82
N ASP A 113 -26.96 -0.46 9.14
CA ASP A 113 -27.46 -0.32 10.52
C ASP A 113 -28.02 -1.65 11.05
N ARG A 114 -28.72 -2.41 10.20
CA ARG A 114 -29.21 -3.76 10.55
C ARG A 114 -28.05 -4.73 10.81
N ALA A 115 -26.99 -4.67 10.00
CA ALA A 115 -25.81 -5.52 10.20
C ALA A 115 -25.09 -5.20 11.52
N LEU A 116 -24.91 -3.92 11.85
CA LEU A 116 -24.31 -3.46 13.10
C LEU A 116 -25.15 -3.87 14.33
N ALA A 117 -26.47 -3.70 14.26
CA ALA A 117 -27.37 -4.12 15.33
C ALA A 117 -27.35 -5.65 15.53
N ARG A 118 -27.34 -6.41 14.44
CA ARG A 118 -27.27 -7.88 14.49
C ARG A 118 -25.93 -8.38 15.03
N ALA A 119 -24.82 -7.76 14.66
CA ALA A 119 -23.50 -8.08 15.21
C ALA A 119 -23.49 -7.89 16.74
N THR A 120 -24.06 -6.77 17.22
CA THR A 120 -24.18 -6.48 18.66
C THR A 120 -25.04 -7.54 19.38
N GLU A 121 -26.13 -8.00 18.78
CA GLU A 121 -26.97 -9.07 19.34
C GLU A 121 -26.20 -10.40 19.42
N LEU A 122 -25.47 -10.75 18.36
CA LEU A 122 -24.65 -11.96 18.32
C LEU A 122 -23.59 -11.93 19.42
N GLU A 123 -22.90 -10.81 19.61
CA GLU A 123 -21.93 -10.63 20.71
C GLU A 123 -22.57 -10.85 22.09
N ARG A 124 -23.73 -10.22 22.35
CA ARG A 124 -24.46 -10.39 23.62
C ARG A 124 -24.91 -11.82 23.87
N SER A 125 -25.19 -12.57 22.81
CA SER A 125 -25.56 -14.00 22.89
C SER A 125 -24.36 -14.95 23.00
N GLY A 126 -23.14 -14.44 23.13
CA GLY A 126 -21.91 -15.26 23.19
C GLY A 126 -21.43 -15.77 21.82
N ARG A 127 -22.06 -15.33 20.72
CA ARG A 127 -21.74 -15.74 19.34
C ARG A 127 -20.78 -14.76 18.66
N GLY A 128 -19.68 -14.43 19.35
CA GLY A 128 -18.73 -13.42 18.89
C GLY A 128 -18.11 -13.71 17.51
N ASP A 129 -17.80 -14.97 17.19
CA ASP A 129 -17.21 -15.32 15.88
C ASP A 129 -18.17 -14.99 14.73
N ALA A 130 -19.46 -15.30 14.90
CA ALA A 130 -20.49 -14.98 13.92
C ALA A 130 -20.67 -13.46 13.75
N ALA A 131 -20.51 -12.67 14.82
CA ALA A 131 -20.58 -11.22 14.75
C ALA A 131 -19.42 -10.64 13.93
N ARG A 132 -18.19 -11.11 14.16
CA ARG A 132 -17.00 -10.68 13.42
C ARG A 132 -17.08 -11.01 11.94
N GLU A 133 -17.51 -12.23 11.62
CA GLU A 133 -17.65 -12.65 10.23
C GLU A 133 -18.75 -11.87 9.51
N LEU A 134 -19.87 -11.57 10.18
CA LEU A 134 -20.91 -10.68 9.65
C LEU A 134 -20.36 -9.29 9.35
N LEU A 135 -19.62 -8.68 10.28
CA LEU A 135 -19.02 -7.35 10.08
C LEU A 135 -18.02 -7.37 8.92
N ARG A 136 -17.09 -8.34 8.90
CA ARG A 136 -16.09 -8.47 7.84
C ARG A 136 -16.74 -8.59 6.46
N THR A 137 -17.65 -9.54 6.29
CA THR A 137 -18.34 -9.79 5.01
C THR A 137 -19.22 -8.62 4.57
N THR A 138 -19.87 -7.94 5.52
CA THR A 138 -20.67 -6.73 5.22
C THR A 138 -19.77 -5.59 4.74
N GLY A 139 -18.65 -5.34 5.42
CA GLY A 139 -17.68 -4.32 5.02
C GLY A 139 -17.10 -4.59 3.63
N ASP A 140 -16.69 -5.83 3.36
CA ASP A 140 -16.17 -6.25 2.05
C ASP A 140 -17.22 -6.06 0.94
N SER A 141 -18.47 -6.48 1.15
CA SER A 141 -19.57 -6.31 0.18
C SER A 141 -19.94 -4.85 -0.08
N LEU A 142 -19.76 -3.96 0.91
CA LEU A 142 -19.94 -2.52 0.71
C LEU A 142 -18.80 -1.95 -0.15
N LEU A 143 -17.55 -2.38 0.08
CA LEU A 143 -16.42 -1.98 -0.76
C LEU A 143 -16.58 -2.41 -2.22
N GLU A 144 -17.03 -3.66 -2.46
CA GLU A 144 -17.29 -4.17 -3.81
C GLU A 144 -18.34 -3.34 -4.58
N ARG A 145 -19.26 -2.69 -3.86
CA ARG A 145 -20.29 -1.80 -4.42
C ARG A 145 -19.86 -0.32 -4.49
N GLY A 146 -18.63 0.00 -4.08
CA GLY A 146 -18.14 1.38 -4.01
C GLY A 146 -18.69 2.20 -2.83
N GLU A 147 -19.38 1.57 -1.88
CA GLU A 147 -20.02 2.22 -0.72
C GLU A 147 -19.00 2.43 0.42
N ARG A 148 -17.90 3.12 0.12
CA ARG A 148 -16.70 3.22 1.00
C ARG A 148 -16.99 3.85 2.36
N PHE A 149 -17.90 4.82 2.44
CA PHE A 149 -18.27 5.45 3.71
C PHE A 149 -18.96 4.46 4.66
N GLU A 150 -19.92 3.69 4.14
CA GLU A 150 -20.63 2.68 4.92
C GLU A 150 -19.72 1.52 5.28
N ALA A 151 -18.83 1.09 4.38
CA ALA A 151 -17.80 0.10 4.69
C ALA A 151 -16.91 0.56 5.85
N ALA A 152 -16.48 1.83 5.86
CA ALA A 152 -15.68 2.38 6.94
C ALA A 152 -16.41 2.35 8.30
N ARG A 153 -17.73 2.58 8.33
CA ARG A 153 -18.53 2.45 9.57
C ARG A 153 -18.46 1.01 10.11
N VAL A 154 -18.59 0.02 9.25
CA VAL A 154 -18.53 -1.40 9.63
C VAL A 154 -17.13 -1.78 10.12
N PHE A 155 -16.07 -1.38 9.43
CA PHE A 155 -14.70 -1.69 9.84
C PHE A 155 -14.31 -0.98 11.14
N ARG A 156 -14.77 0.26 11.40
CA ARG A 156 -14.56 0.89 12.72
C ARG A 156 -15.17 0.07 13.85
N ARG A 157 -16.38 -0.49 13.66
CA ARG A 157 -16.99 -1.39 14.65
C ARG A 157 -16.16 -2.65 14.87
N LEU A 158 -15.57 -3.20 13.80
CA LEU A 158 -14.69 -4.37 13.86
C LEU A 158 -13.36 -4.09 14.58
N GLN A 159 -12.90 -2.82 14.58
CA GLN A 159 -11.69 -2.35 15.26
C GLN A 159 -11.87 -2.17 16.78
N GLU A 160 -13.10 -2.22 17.29
CA GLU A 160 -13.43 -2.03 18.70
C GLU A 160 -13.44 -3.35 19.49
N PRO A 161 -13.19 -3.34 20.82
CA PRO A 161 -13.49 -4.48 21.68
C PRO A 161 -14.98 -4.89 21.58
N PRO A 162 -15.30 -6.19 21.68
CA PRO A 162 -14.41 -7.32 21.96
C PRO A 162 -13.77 -7.95 20.70
N ASN A 163 -13.87 -7.29 19.55
CA ASN A 163 -13.46 -7.85 18.25
C ASN A 163 -11.98 -7.61 17.95
N ARG A 164 -11.48 -6.43 18.32
CA ARG A 164 -10.13 -5.93 18.01
C ARG A 164 -9.03 -6.98 18.10
N ASP A 165 -8.87 -7.62 19.26
CA ASP A 165 -7.72 -8.48 19.56
C ASP A 165 -7.93 -9.95 19.19
N ARG A 166 -9.01 -10.26 18.45
CA ARG A 166 -9.33 -11.62 18.05
C ARG A 166 -8.45 -12.04 16.87
N PRO A 167 -7.74 -13.17 16.97
CA PRO A 167 -6.92 -13.67 15.87
C PRO A 167 -7.75 -13.96 14.62
N VAL A 168 -7.15 -13.73 13.46
CA VAL A 168 -7.66 -14.12 12.14
C VAL A 168 -6.47 -14.38 11.22
N ASN A 169 -6.57 -15.33 10.29
CA ASN A 169 -5.58 -15.46 9.22
C ASN A 169 -6.15 -14.88 7.94
N LEU A 170 -5.39 -14.00 7.27
CA LEU A 170 -5.83 -13.41 6.02
C LEU A 170 -5.88 -14.40 4.85
N LEU A 171 -5.39 -15.63 5.01
CA LEU A 171 -5.51 -16.68 3.99
C LEU A 171 -6.53 -17.76 4.35
N ASP A 172 -7.31 -17.59 5.43
CA ASP A 172 -8.21 -18.64 5.93
C ASP A 172 -9.20 -19.13 4.84
N ARG A 173 -9.77 -18.21 4.05
CA ARG A 173 -10.74 -18.55 3.00
C ARG A 173 -10.10 -19.37 1.88
N GLU A 174 -8.91 -18.98 1.46
CA GLU A 174 -8.13 -19.60 0.41
C GLU A 174 -7.61 -20.97 0.87
N MET A 175 -7.20 -21.08 2.14
CA MET A 175 -6.85 -22.35 2.78
C MET A 175 -8.06 -23.30 2.88
N GLU A 176 -9.24 -22.78 3.22
CA GLU A 176 -10.48 -23.56 3.25
C GLU A 176 -10.90 -24.05 1.87
N ALA A 177 -10.79 -23.21 0.84
CA ALA A 177 -11.03 -23.60 -0.55
C ALA A 177 -10.06 -24.71 -0.95
N TYR A 178 -8.76 -24.53 -0.69
CA TYR A 178 -7.75 -25.54 -1.00
C TYR A 178 -8.01 -26.88 -0.29
N ARG A 179 -8.34 -26.86 1.01
CA ARG A 179 -8.70 -28.08 1.78
C ARG A 179 -9.89 -28.82 1.18
N ARG A 180 -10.87 -28.08 0.67
CA ARG A 180 -12.08 -28.62 0.04
C ARG A 180 -11.74 -29.33 -1.26
N ASP A 181 -10.85 -28.73 -2.06
CA ASP A 181 -10.46 -29.26 -3.36
C ASP A 181 -9.41 -30.37 -3.25
N HIS A 182 -8.64 -30.42 -2.15
CA HIS A 182 -7.56 -31.38 -1.88
C HIS A 182 -7.75 -32.09 -0.54
N PRO A 183 -8.83 -32.88 -0.36
CA PRO A 183 -9.10 -33.57 0.88
C PRO A 183 -7.96 -34.56 1.21
N GLY A 184 -7.34 -34.40 2.39
CA GLY A 184 -6.23 -35.25 2.86
C GLY A 184 -4.82 -34.65 2.68
N SER A 185 -4.69 -33.48 2.05
CA SER A 185 -3.42 -32.77 2.00
C SER A 185 -3.00 -32.27 3.39
N THR A 186 -1.80 -32.64 3.82
CA THR A 186 -1.16 -32.10 5.05
C THR A 186 -0.43 -30.77 4.81
N ASP A 187 -0.28 -30.36 3.55
CA ASP A 187 0.52 -29.20 3.11
C ASP A 187 -0.28 -27.88 3.06
N VAL A 188 -1.47 -27.84 3.64
CA VAL A 188 -2.31 -26.63 3.74
C VAL A 188 -1.55 -25.40 4.29
N PRO A 189 -0.59 -25.52 5.23
CA PRO A 189 0.17 -24.36 5.69
C PRO A 189 1.11 -23.74 4.64
N ARG A 190 1.26 -24.34 3.45
CA ARG A 190 2.33 -24.04 2.47
C ARG A 190 1.88 -23.82 1.03
N ILE A 191 0.60 -23.83 0.69
CA ILE A 191 0.17 -23.82 -0.71
C ILE A 191 -1.10 -22.99 -0.90
N LEU A 192 -1.01 -21.91 -1.68
CA LEU A 192 -2.16 -21.46 -2.48
C LEU A 192 -1.76 -21.56 -3.95
N SER A 193 -2.55 -22.33 -4.70
CA SER A 193 -2.46 -22.42 -6.15
C SER A 193 -3.34 -21.33 -6.76
N THR A 194 -2.82 -20.57 -7.71
CA THR A 194 -3.67 -19.95 -8.73
C THR A 194 -3.86 -20.97 -9.85
N GLU A 195 -5.11 -21.37 -10.10
CA GLU A 195 -5.46 -22.27 -11.19
C GLU A 195 -5.21 -21.58 -12.54
N ARG A 196 -4.06 -21.89 -13.15
CA ARG A 196 -3.82 -22.16 -14.60
C ARG A 196 -2.33 -21.97 -14.89
N GLY A 197 -1.60 -23.08 -15.03
CA GLY A 197 -0.19 -23.06 -15.43
C GLY A 197 0.69 -24.12 -14.76
N GLY A 198 0.24 -24.71 -13.65
CA GLY A 198 0.95 -25.80 -12.98
C GLY A 198 2.05 -25.38 -12.02
N THR A 199 2.23 -24.08 -11.75
CA THR A 199 3.14 -23.58 -10.71
C THR A 199 2.40 -23.34 -9.39
N TYR A 200 2.89 -23.96 -8.32
CA TYR A 200 2.39 -23.77 -6.97
C TYR A 200 3.11 -22.59 -6.31
N THR A 201 2.35 -21.64 -5.78
CA THR A 201 2.91 -20.55 -4.98
C THR A 201 2.95 -20.97 -3.51
N HIS A 202 4.16 -21.12 -2.97
CA HIS A 202 4.35 -21.53 -1.59
C HIS A 202 4.34 -20.34 -0.62
N MET A 203 3.20 -20.06 -0.01
CA MET A 203 3.09 -18.99 1.01
C MET A 203 3.21 -19.56 2.43
N ASP A 204 3.98 -18.87 3.28
CA ASP A 204 3.93 -19.13 4.73
C ASP A 204 2.73 -18.42 5.35
N THR A 205 1.67 -19.18 5.61
CA THR A 205 0.43 -18.72 6.25
C THR A 205 0.65 -17.99 7.58
N ARG A 206 1.77 -18.20 8.28
CA ARG A 206 2.08 -17.51 9.55
C ARG A 206 2.34 -16.02 9.34
N GLU A 207 2.84 -15.62 8.17
CA GLU A 207 3.06 -14.22 7.82
C GLU A 207 1.74 -13.44 7.63
N PHE A 208 0.63 -14.16 7.52
CA PHE A 208 -0.73 -13.62 7.35
C PHE A 208 -1.58 -13.73 8.61
N ALA A 209 -1.02 -14.24 9.71
CA ALA A 209 -1.66 -14.22 11.01
C ALA A 209 -1.72 -12.79 11.54
N THR A 210 -2.91 -12.36 11.93
CA THR A 210 -3.18 -10.98 12.36
C THR A 210 -4.37 -10.98 13.32
N THR A 211 -4.95 -9.81 13.57
CA THR A 211 -6.19 -9.67 14.33
C THR A 211 -7.27 -8.99 13.50
N TYR A 212 -8.54 -9.14 13.90
CA TYR A 212 -9.64 -8.42 13.26
C TYR A 212 -9.47 -6.89 13.34
N GLY A 213 -8.86 -6.37 14.41
CA GLY A 213 -8.55 -4.94 14.55
C GLY A 213 -7.48 -4.46 13.56
N GLU A 214 -6.45 -5.28 13.31
CA GLU A 214 -5.44 -5.00 12.28
C GLU A 214 -6.01 -5.12 10.86
N LEU A 215 -6.84 -6.13 10.58
CA LEU A 215 -7.59 -6.25 9.33
C LEU A 215 -8.43 -4.99 9.08
N ALA A 216 -9.21 -4.57 10.06
CA ALA A 216 -10.03 -3.37 9.99
C ALA A 216 -9.19 -2.12 9.74
N SER A 217 -8.07 -1.97 10.45
CA SER A 217 -7.12 -0.86 10.24
C SER A 217 -6.60 -0.81 8.81
N ARG A 218 -6.23 -1.96 8.22
CA ARG A 218 -5.78 -2.05 6.82
C ARG A 218 -6.89 -1.66 5.84
N ARG A 219 -8.11 -2.15 6.05
CA ARG A 219 -9.27 -1.77 5.22
C ARG A 219 -9.59 -0.27 5.30
N LEU A 220 -9.50 0.32 6.49
CA LEU A 220 -9.69 1.76 6.66
C LEU A 220 -8.60 2.57 5.97
N ALA A 221 -7.34 2.15 6.06
CA ALA A 221 -6.21 2.80 5.36
C ALA A 221 -6.37 2.71 3.83
N GLN A 222 -6.82 1.57 3.30
CA GLN A 222 -7.15 1.43 1.87
C GLN A 222 -8.25 2.40 1.43
N ILE A 223 -9.33 2.53 2.22
CA ILE A 223 -10.43 3.47 1.94
C ILE A 223 -9.89 4.91 1.91
N GLU A 224 -9.11 5.30 2.91
CA GLU A 224 -8.56 6.65 3.00
C GLU A 224 -7.63 6.96 1.82
N GLN A 225 -6.74 6.03 1.47
CA GLN A 225 -5.84 6.23 0.35
C GLN A 225 -6.60 6.27 -0.99
N HIS A 226 -7.60 5.41 -1.18
CA HIS A 226 -8.47 5.46 -2.35
C HIS A 226 -9.16 6.83 -2.48
N ASP A 227 -9.79 7.33 -1.40
CA ASP A 227 -10.44 8.64 -1.40
C ASP A 227 -9.45 9.78 -1.69
N ARG A 228 -8.20 9.67 -1.21
CA ARG A 228 -7.12 10.63 -1.50
C ARG A 228 -6.73 10.60 -2.97
N MET A 229 -6.58 9.42 -3.56
CA MET A 229 -6.20 9.25 -4.96
C MET A 229 -7.27 9.80 -5.90
N GLU A 230 -8.55 9.49 -5.67
CA GLU A 230 -9.65 10.07 -6.45
C GLU A 230 -9.70 11.59 -6.33
N ARG A 231 -9.43 12.15 -5.13
CA ARG A 231 -9.40 13.60 -4.94
C ARG A 231 -8.30 14.27 -5.75
N VAL A 232 -7.11 13.69 -5.78
CA VAL A 232 -5.97 14.22 -6.55
C VAL A 232 -6.24 14.13 -8.06
N LEU A 233 -6.89 13.06 -8.53
CA LEU A 233 -7.15 12.85 -9.95
C LEU A 233 -8.46 13.48 -10.44
N GLY A 234 -9.38 13.84 -9.55
CA GLY A 234 -10.69 14.39 -9.90
C GLY A 234 -11.60 13.39 -10.62
N ARG A 235 -11.32 12.08 -10.55
CA ARG A 235 -12.09 11.00 -11.17
C ARG A 235 -12.10 9.75 -10.28
N SER A 236 -13.06 8.85 -10.52
CA SER A 236 -13.02 7.53 -9.90
C SER A 236 -11.90 6.68 -10.49
N ILE A 237 -11.34 5.78 -9.68
CA ILE A 237 -10.19 4.93 -10.02
C ILE A 237 -10.34 3.53 -9.43
N ASP A 238 -9.54 2.57 -9.90
CA ASP A 238 -9.15 1.39 -9.11
C ASP A 238 -7.70 1.59 -8.62
N PRO A 239 -7.46 1.78 -7.31
CA PRO A 239 -6.10 1.91 -6.78
C PRO A 239 -5.17 0.73 -7.11
N ARG A 240 -5.70 -0.43 -7.50
CA ARG A 240 -4.90 -1.60 -7.88
C ARG A 240 -4.67 -1.69 -9.38
N ASP A 241 -5.33 -0.87 -10.19
CA ASP A 241 -4.94 -0.70 -11.58
C ASP A 241 -3.61 0.06 -11.60
N PRO A 242 -2.52 -0.55 -12.11
CA PRO A 242 -1.22 0.09 -12.11
C PRO A 242 -1.18 1.39 -12.93
N ASN A 243 -2.09 1.57 -13.90
CA ASN A 243 -2.21 2.82 -14.65
C ASN A 243 -2.85 3.95 -13.84
N ASP A 244 -3.91 3.67 -13.09
CA ASP A 244 -4.53 4.65 -12.18
C ASP A 244 -3.56 5.06 -11.07
N ALA A 245 -2.80 4.11 -10.53
CA ALA A 245 -1.73 4.40 -9.59
C ALA A 245 -0.64 5.28 -10.23
N ARG A 246 -0.19 4.98 -11.46
CA ARG A 246 0.79 5.79 -12.18
C ARG A 246 0.29 7.23 -12.42
N ASP A 247 -0.95 7.39 -12.84
CA ASP A 247 -1.57 8.70 -13.05
C ASP A 247 -1.60 9.47 -11.72
N TYR A 248 -1.99 8.81 -10.63
CA TYR A 248 -2.00 9.39 -9.30
C TYR A 248 -0.61 9.87 -8.87
N PHE A 249 0.43 9.04 -8.96
CA PHE A 249 1.78 9.42 -8.55
C PHE A 249 2.40 10.48 -9.48
N THR A 250 2.00 10.51 -10.74
CA THR A 250 2.35 11.59 -11.68
C THR A 250 1.77 12.92 -11.19
N ALA A 251 0.48 12.96 -10.85
CA ALA A 251 -0.17 14.16 -10.32
C ALA A 251 0.36 14.55 -8.92
N PHE A 252 0.43 13.58 -8.00
CA PHE A 252 0.85 13.79 -6.61
C PHE A 252 2.30 14.29 -6.51
N SER A 253 3.21 13.80 -7.34
CA SER A 253 4.63 14.19 -7.27
C SER A 253 4.87 15.65 -7.63
N THR A 254 4.00 16.28 -8.43
CA THR A 254 4.17 17.67 -8.89
C THR A 254 4.30 18.63 -7.70
N GLY A 255 5.45 19.31 -7.59
CA GLY A 255 5.74 20.24 -6.50
C GLY A 255 6.01 19.60 -5.14
N ARG A 256 6.09 18.25 -5.04
CA ARG A 256 6.41 17.53 -3.80
C ARG A 256 7.87 17.12 -3.76
N GLY A 257 8.48 17.17 -2.58
CA GLY A 257 9.83 16.65 -2.36
C GLY A 257 9.89 15.12 -2.37
N THR A 258 11.08 14.56 -2.60
CA THR A 258 11.31 13.11 -2.70
C THR A 258 10.79 12.33 -1.49
N ASP A 259 10.98 12.84 -0.28
CA ASP A 259 10.56 12.13 0.94
C ASP A 259 9.03 12.05 1.08
N ALA A 260 8.30 13.07 0.61
CA ALA A 260 6.85 13.05 0.57
C ALA A 260 6.33 12.01 -0.44
N VAL A 261 6.94 11.95 -1.63
CA VAL A 261 6.61 10.94 -2.65
C VAL A 261 6.93 9.54 -2.15
N ARG A 262 8.11 9.35 -1.54
CA ARG A 262 8.53 8.10 -0.90
C ARG A 262 7.51 7.65 0.14
N GLY A 263 7.14 8.52 1.07
CA GLY A 263 6.20 8.21 2.15
C GLY A 263 4.79 7.87 1.67
N GLU A 264 4.29 8.54 0.63
CA GLU A 264 3.02 8.18 -0.01
C GLU A 264 3.12 6.84 -0.75
N TYR A 265 4.24 6.59 -1.42
CA TYR A 265 4.48 5.36 -2.16
C TYR A 265 4.61 4.13 -1.23
N GLU A 266 5.28 4.28 -0.09
CA GLU A 266 5.34 3.25 0.95
C GLU A 266 3.94 2.87 1.46
N GLN A 267 3.10 3.87 1.75
CA GLN A 267 1.73 3.63 2.18
C GLN A 267 0.92 2.91 1.10
N TYR A 268 1.06 3.33 -0.16
CA TYR A 268 0.43 2.66 -1.30
C TYR A 268 0.80 1.18 -1.37
N LEU A 269 2.10 0.88 -1.29
CA LEU A 269 2.60 -0.49 -1.31
C LEU A 269 2.08 -1.33 -0.13
N ARG A 270 2.05 -0.77 1.09
CA ARG A 270 1.53 -1.47 2.29
C ARG A 270 0.03 -1.72 2.23
N ASN A 271 -0.72 -0.75 1.69
CA ASN A 271 -2.18 -0.77 1.69
C ASN A 271 -2.73 -1.69 0.62
N PHE A 272 -2.09 -1.81 -0.54
CA PHE A 272 -2.64 -2.58 -1.67
C PHE A 272 -1.89 -3.86 -2.00
N TYR A 273 -0.70 -4.08 -1.43
CA TYR A 273 0.12 -5.25 -1.72
C TYR A 273 0.62 -5.95 -0.45
N ALA A 274 0.84 -7.26 -0.55
CA ALA A 274 1.41 -8.07 0.50
C ALA A 274 2.55 -8.93 -0.08
N HIS A 275 3.69 -8.97 0.61
CA HIS A 275 4.75 -9.90 0.23
C HIS A 275 4.34 -11.33 0.60
N ALA A 276 4.55 -12.27 -0.32
CA ALA A 276 4.10 -13.64 -0.19
C ALA A 276 5.04 -14.56 0.64
N GLY A 277 6.08 -13.96 1.24
CA GLY A 277 7.15 -14.66 1.93
C GLY A 277 8.23 -15.17 0.98
N ASN A 278 9.21 -15.89 1.54
CA ASN A 278 10.30 -16.46 0.76
C ASN A 278 9.82 -17.68 -0.04
N ASN A 279 10.28 -17.82 -1.29
CA ASN A 279 9.98 -18.93 -2.24
C ASN A 279 8.65 -18.85 -3.01
N VAL A 280 8.06 -17.66 -3.09
CA VAL A 280 6.96 -17.38 -4.03
C VAL A 280 7.53 -16.78 -5.31
N SER A 281 7.10 -17.29 -6.45
CA SER A 281 7.44 -16.74 -7.76
C SER A 281 6.22 -16.03 -8.35
N TRP A 282 6.36 -14.73 -8.57
CA TRP A 282 5.34 -13.79 -9.08
C TRP A 282 4.77 -14.17 -10.44
N THR A 283 5.59 -14.67 -11.36
CA THR A 283 5.13 -15.33 -12.60
C THR A 283 6.29 -16.03 -13.31
N THR A 284 6.15 -17.31 -13.61
CA THR A 284 7.15 -18.07 -14.40
C THR A 284 6.86 -18.09 -15.89
N ASP A 285 5.63 -17.76 -16.28
CA ASP A 285 5.12 -18.00 -17.64
C ASP A 285 5.34 -16.80 -18.58
N ILE A 286 5.65 -15.63 -18.01
CA ILE A 286 5.96 -14.41 -18.75
C ILE A 286 7.45 -14.11 -18.57
N PRO A 287 8.24 -14.06 -19.67
CA PRO A 287 9.64 -13.65 -19.63
C PRO A 287 9.83 -12.31 -18.91
N ALA A 288 10.86 -12.20 -18.07
CA ALA A 288 11.09 -11.05 -17.19
C ALA A 288 11.09 -9.69 -17.92
N ASP A 289 11.63 -9.64 -19.14
CA ASP A 289 11.67 -8.46 -20.01
C ASP A 289 10.28 -8.01 -20.51
N ARG A 290 9.29 -8.89 -20.49
CA ARG A 290 7.91 -8.63 -20.95
C ARG A 290 6.91 -8.39 -19.82
N ARG A 291 7.29 -8.65 -18.57
CA ARG A 291 6.39 -8.57 -17.42
C ARG A 291 5.88 -7.16 -17.20
N HIS A 292 6.75 -6.16 -17.31
CA HIS A 292 6.39 -4.76 -17.17
C HIS A 292 5.24 -4.34 -18.11
N ALA A 293 5.29 -4.74 -19.38
CA ALA A 293 4.24 -4.43 -20.36
C ALA A 293 2.93 -5.21 -20.11
N SER A 294 3.00 -6.29 -19.33
CA SER A 294 1.87 -7.19 -19.03
C SER A 294 1.38 -7.05 -17.59
N LEU A 295 1.79 -6.00 -16.87
CA LEU A 295 1.66 -5.89 -15.43
C LEU A 295 0.19 -6.00 -14.96
N ASP A 296 -0.74 -5.34 -15.65
CA ASP A 296 -2.17 -5.44 -15.36
C ASP A 296 -2.70 -6.88 -15.50
N SER A 297 -2.31 -7.59 -16.57
CA SER A 297 -2.68 -9.00 -16.76
C SER A 297 -2.03 -9.92 -15.73
N ILE A 298 -0.87 -9.57 -15.19
CA ILE A 298 -0.21 -10.35 -14.13
C ILE A 298 -0.97 -10.13 -12.82
N LEU A 299 -1.17 -8.86 -12.43
CA LEU A 299 -1.79 -8.46 -11.17
C LEU A 299 -3.24 -8.94 -11.05
N SER A 300 -4.02 -8.90 -12.13
CA SER A 300 -5.40 -9.40 -12.15
C SER A 300 -5.51 -10.91 -11.86
N ARG A 301 -4.41 -11.66 -12.01
CA ARG A 301 -4.35 -13.11 -11.74
C ARG A 301 -3.73 -13.46 -10.39
N GLN A 302 -3.17 -12.49 -9.68
CA GLN A 302 -2.55 -12.72 -8.39
C GLN A 302 -3.62 -12.97 -7.32
N PRO A 303 -3.33 -13.84 -6.33
CA PRO A 303 -4.24 -14.04 -5.21
C PRO A 303 -4.31 -12.78 -4.35
N ARG A 304 -5.35 -12.70 -3.54
CA ARG A 304 -5.55 -11.61 -2.58
C ARG A 304 -5.61 -12.17 -1.17
N ASP A 305 -5.10 -11.40 -0.23
CA ASP A 305 -5.31 -11.71 1.18
C ASP A 305 -6.72 -11.27 1.63
N GLY A 306 -7.11 -11.64 2.85
CA GLY A 306 -8.41 -11.31 3.46
C GLY A 306 -8.59 -9.81 3.76
N ALA A 307 -7.53 -9.01 3.66
CA ALA A 307 -7.61 -7.55 3.65
C ALA A 307 -7.72 -6.99 2.22
N GLY A 308 -7.82 -7.85 1.20
CA GLY A 308 -7.97 -7.50 -0.21
C GLY A 308 -6.69 -6.99 -0.89
N ARG A 309 -5.51 -7.18 -0.28
CA ARG A 309 -4.22 -6.81 -0.85
C ARG A 309 -3.79 -7.86 -1.86
N THR A 310 -3.23 -7.42 -2.98
CA THR A 310 -2.66 -8.32 -3.98
C THR A 310 -1.37 -8.94 -3.44
N ILE A 311 -1.27 -10.26 -3.48
CA ILE A 311 -0.12 -10.99 -2.95
C ILE A 311 0.94 -11.14 -4.04
N ILE A 312 2.16 -10.70 -3.73
CA ILE A 312 3.22 -10.46 -4.70
C ILE A 312 4.59 -10.79 -4.10
N ASP A 313 5.60 -11.06 -4.92
CA ASP A 313 6.99 -11.23 -4.44
C ASP A 313 7.82 -9.95 -4.66
N CYS A 314 9.11 -10.02 -4.33
CA CYS A 314 10.07 -8.94 -4.53
C CYS A 314 10.23 -8.50 -6.00
N GLU A 315 10.14 -9.41 -6.98
CA GLU A 315 10.14 -9.04 -8.41
C GLU A 315 8.87 -8.24 -8.75
N GLY A 316 7.74 -8.61 -8.16
CA GLY A 316 6.49 -7.88 -8.29
C GLY A 316 6.53 -6.45 -7.78
N TYR A 317 7.10 -6.25 -6.59
CA TYR A 317 7.33 -4.91 -6.05
C TYR A 317 8.25 -4.09 -6.96
N ALA A 318 9.28 -4.70 -7.54
CA ALA A 318 10.19 -4.05 -8.47
C ALA A 318 9.48 -3.60 -9.76
N ASP A 319 8.66 -4.47 -10.35
CA ASP A 319 7.88 -4.16 -11.56
C ASP A 319 6.85 -3.05 -11.33
N ILE A 320 6.11 -3.09 -10.21
CA ILE A 320 5.16 -2.04 -9.82
C ILE A 320 5.88 -0.72 -9.58
N THR A 321 7.05 -0.73 -8.92
CA THR A 321 7.86 0.47 -8.68
C THR A 321 8.24 1.16 -9.97
N ARG A 322 8.74 0.40 -10.95
CA ARG A 322 9.04 0.94 -12.27
C ARG A 322 7.80 1.54 -12.92
N HIS A 323 6.69 0.80 -12.93
CA HIS A 323 5.48 1.23 -13.64
C HIS A 323 4.88 2.50 -13.05
N VAL A 324 4.63 2.49 -11.75
CA VAL A 324 3.93 3.58 -11.07
C VAL A 324 4.75 4.88 -11.09
N LEU A 325 6.08 4.81 -11.01
CA LEU A 325 6.94 6.00 -10.97
C LEU A 325 7.42 6.49 -12.35
N SER A 326 7.29 5.69 -13.42
CA SER A 326 7.75 6.03 -14.78
C SER A 326 6.98 7.16 -15.51
N GLY A 327 5.87 7.63 -14.94
CA GLY A 327 5.01 8.66 -15.54
C GLY A 327 5.36 10.11 -15.15
N ALA A 328 5.95 10.31 -13.98
CA ALA A 328 6.22 11.64 -13.45
C ALA A 328 7.26 12.37 -14.30
N ARG A 329 7.04 13.68 -14.52
CA ARG A 329 7.95 14.55 -15.28
C ARG A 329 8.51 15.65 -14.39
N THR A 330 9.75 16.04 -14.66
CA THR A 330 10.38 17.23 -14.07
C THR A 330 9.80 18.50 -14.69
N SER A 331 10.15 19.66 -14.13
CA SER A 331 9.86 20.97 -14.73
C SER A 331 10.45 21.17 -16.13
N THR A 332 11.49 20.41 -16.48
CA THR A 332 12.13 20.41 -17.81
C THR A 332 11.48 19.43 -18.80
N GLY A 333 10.47 18.66 -18.37
CA GLY A 333 9.77 17.68 -19.20
C GLY A 333 10.47 16.31 -19.29
N GLU A 334 11.59 16.11 -18.59
CA GLU A 334 12.26 14.81 -18.48
C GLU A 334 11.51 13.91 -17.50
N GLU A 335 11.69 12.59 -17.59
CA GLU A 335 11.19 11.67 -16.56
C GLU A 335 11.81 12.03 -15.20
N ARG A 336 10.98 12.19 -14.16
CA ARG A 336 11.47 12.58 -12.85
C ARG A 336 12.20 11.45 -12.13
N PHE A 337 11.63 10.25 -12.14
CA PHE A 337 12.17 9.13 -11.38
C PHE A 337 12.92 8.17 -12.30
N ALA A 338 14.19 7.92 -11.98
CA ALA A 338 14.99 6.87 -12.58
C ALA A 338 14.93 5.63 -11.69
N VAL A 339 14.38 4.53 -12.19
CA VAL A 339 14.30 3.27 -11.44
C VAL A 339 15.40 2.32 -11.91
N GLY A 340 16.30 1.96 -10.99
CA GLY A 340 17.28 0.88 -11.14
C GLY A 340 16.99 -0.25 -10.15
N TYR A 341 17.76 -1.32 -10.24
CA TYR A 341 17.57 -2.50 -9.42
C TYR A 341 18.89 -3.01 -8.88
N ALA A 342 18.83 -3.57 -7.68
CA ALA A 342 19.88 -4.41 -7.13
C ALA A 342 19.27 -5.75 -6.75
N SER A 343 19.92 -6.85 -7.09
CA SER A 343 19.41 -8.19 -6.76
C SER A 343 20.50 -9.13 -6.29
N ARG A 344 20.09 -10.02 -5.39
CA ARG A 344 20.79 -11.26 -5.03
C ARG A 344 19.91 -12.45 -5.46
N PRO A 345 20.40 -13.69 -5.45
CA PRO A 345 19.66 -14.82 -6.03
C PRO A 345 18.22 -15.03 -5.53
N THR A 346 17.90 -14.60 -4.30
CA THR A 346 16.58 -14.79 -3.69
C THR A 346 15.81 -13.49 -3.45
N HIS A 347 16.35 -12.34 -3.85
CA HIS A 347 15.76 -11.06 -3.50
C HIS A 347 16.17 -9.95 -4.47
N ILE A 348 15.22 -9.10 -4.84
CA ILE A 348 15.45 -7.90 -5.65
C ILE A 348 14.79 -6.69 -5.00
N ILE A 349 15.46 -5.55 -5.08
CA ILE A 349 14.96 -4.26 -4.62
C ILE A 349 15.11 -3.21 -5.70
N SER A 350 14.30 -2.16 -5.63
CA SER A 350 14.37 -1.03 -6.55
C SER A 350 15.07 0.16 -5.92
N ALA A 351 15.99 0.78 -6.66
CA ALA A 351 16.55 2.08 -6.32
C ALA A 351 15.86 3.15 -7.17
N VAL A 352 15.30 4.16 -6.53
CA VAL A 352 14.60 5.27 -7.19
C VAL A 352 15.42 6.55 -7.02
N GLY A 353 16.00 7.03 -8.11
CA GLY A 353 16.65 8.34 -8.18
C GLY A 353 15.67 9.42 -8.61
N ASP A 354 15.54 10.48 -7.82
CA ASP A 354 14.73 11.66 -8.14
C ASP A 354 15.60 12.70 -8.85
N ARG A 355 15.42 12.85 -10.16
CA ARG A 355 16.17 13.79 -10.99
C ARG A 355 15.89 15.25 -10.62
N GLU A 356 14.73 15.54 -10.03
CA GLU A 356 14.34 16.91 -9.67
C GLU A 356 15.08 17.40 -8.43
N THR A 357 15.32 16.52 -7.45
CA THR A 357 15.96 16.89 -6.17
C THR A 357 17.40 16.40 -6.04
N GLY A 358 17.83 15.49 -6.91
CA GLY A 358 19.10 14.78 -6.80
C GLY A 358 19.16 13.82 -5.59
N ARG A 359 18.04 13.50 -4.95
CA ARG A 359 17.94 12.52 -3.85
C ARG A 359 17.55 11.15 -4.40
N ALA A 360 17.71 10.11 -3.59
CA ALA A 360 17.28 8.76 -3.97
C ALA A 360 16.71 8.03 -2.75
N PHE A 361 15.86 7.05 -3.01
CA PHE A 361 15.36 6.12 -2.00
C PHE A 361 15.34 4.71 -2.56
N VAL A 362 15.33 3.72 -1.67
CA VAL A 362 15.18 2.32 -2.01
C VAL A 362 13.76 1.86 -1.69
N VAL A 363 13.25 0.93 -2.48
CA VAL A 363 12.01 0.21 -2.26
C VAL A 363 12.37 -1.26 -2.05
N ASN A 364 12.20 -1.74 -0.82
CA ASN A 364 12.39 -3.13 -0.44
C ASN A 364 11.02 -3.67 -0.02
N ASN A 365 10.36 -4.38 -0.95
CA ASN A 365 8.97 -4.79 -0.81
C ASN A 365 8.07 -3.60 -0.46
N ALA A 366 7.28 -3.69 0.63
CA ALA A 366 6.40 -2.63 1.09
C ALA A 366 7.10 -1.55 1.94
N SER A 367 8.41 -1.61 2.10
CA SER A 367 9.20 -0.67 2.90
C SER A 367 10.04 0.24 1.99
N THR A 368 10.26 1.47 2.42
CA THR A 368 11.12 2.40 1.70
C THR A 368 12.10 3.10 2.63
N HIS A 369 13.31 3.36 2.14
CA HIS A 369 14.35 4.03 2.93
C HIS A 369 15.06 5.09 2.08
N MET A 370 15.30 6.27 2.66
CA MET A 370 16.09 7.31 1.99
C MET A 370 17.55 6.86 1.87
N LEU A 371 18.13 7.06 0.68
CA LEU A 371 19.56 6.87 0.46
C LEU A 371 20.26 8.21 0.69
N GLU A 372 21.04 8.29 1.77
CA GLU A 372 21.73 9.50 2.18
C GLU A 372 23.18 9.55 1.69
N GLY A 373 23.77 10.76 1.73
CA GLY A 373 25.17 10.97 1.39
C GLY A 373 25.47 11.12 -0.11
N THR A 374 26.74 10.92 -0.45
CA THR A 374 27.30 10.99 -1.82
C THR A 374 26.80 9.84 -2.69
N SER A 375 26.99 9.91 -4.01
CA SER A 375 26.65 8.80 -4.92
C SER A 375 27.28 7.47 -4.51
N GLU A 376 28.52 7.51 -4.00
CA GLU A 376 29.22 6.35 -3.47
C GLU A 376 28.57 5.82 -2.19
N ALA A 377 28.27 6.70 -1.22
CA ALA A 377 27.60 6.32 0.02
C ALA A 377 26.20 5.72 -0.24
N ARG A 378 25.46 6.26 -1.23
CA ARG A 378 24.17 5.72 -1.66
C ARG A 378 24.30 4.37 -2.33
N GLY A 379 25.33 4.19 -3.18
CA GLY A 379 25.65 2.90 -3.79
C GLY A 379 25.93 1.85 -2.72
N LEU A 380 26.78 2.16 -1.74
CA LEU A 380 27.05 1.26 -0.62
C LEU A 380 25.80 0.98 0.23
N SER A 381 24.95 1.99 0.47
CA SER A 381 23.71 1.81 1.22
C SER A 381 22.74 0.88 0.47
N LEU A 382 22.58 1.06 -0.84
CA LEU A 382 21.80 0.15 -1.69
C LEU A 382 22.34 -1.29 -1.62
N LEU A 383 23.66 -1.45 -1.66
CA LEU A 383 24.28 -2.78 -1.60
C LEU A 383 24.12 -3.42 -0.22
N ARG A 384 24.10 -2.66 0.87
CA ARG A 384 23.77 -3.17 2.20
C ARG A 384 22.32 -3.66 2.26
N GLU A 385 21.38 -2.86 1.77
CA GLU A 385 19.95 -3.19 1.76
C GLU A 385 19.65 -4.51 1.03
N VAL A 386 20.35 -4.81 -0.07
CA VAL A 386 20.19 -6.08 -0.80
C VAL A 386 21.10 -7.20 -0.28
N GLY A 387 22.31 -6.84 0.16
CA GLY A 387 23.41 -7.76 0.45
C GLY A 387 23.48 -8.24 1.90
N GLU A 388 22.77 -7.62 2.83
CA GLU A 388 22.65 -8.15 4.20
C GLU A 388 21.91 -9.49 4.18
N VAL A 389 22.64 -10.57 4.43
CA VAL A 389 22.10 -11.92 4.57
C VAL A 389 22.63 -12.57 5.85
N GLY A 390 22.44 -11.91 6.99
CA GLY A 390 23.04 -12.36 8.26
C GLY A 390 24.57 -12.26 8.27
N GLU A 391 25.15 -12.28 9.46
CA GLU A 391 26.60 -12.31 9.65
C GLU A 391 27.15 -13.61 9.00
N ASP A 392 28.24 -13.52 8.24
CA ASP A 392 28.99 -14.62 7.58
C ASP A 392 28.47 -15.17 6.22
N GLN A 393 27.41 -14.63 5.60
CA GLN A 393 26.98 -15.13 4.28
C GLN A 393 27.68 -14.42 3.12
N THR A 394 28.24 -15.22 2.20
CA THR A 394 28.80 -14.76 0.94
C THR A 394 27.71 -14.78 -0.14
N THR A 395 27.48 -13.65 -0.82
CA THR A 395 26.51 -13.58 -1.92
C THR A 395 27.06 -12.80 -3.11
N LEU A 396 26.46 -13.01 -4.27
CA LEU A 396 26.60 -12.10 -5.41
C LEU A 396 25.46 -11.10 -5.44
N VAL A 397 25.80 -9.85 -5.75
CA VAL A 397 24.85 -8.76 -5.95
C VAL A 397 25.00 -8.22 -7.36
N GLY A 398 23.96 -8.32 -8.17
CA GLY A 398 23.90 -7.66 -9.47
C GLY A 398 23.20 -6.31 -9.36
N VAL A 399 23.61 -5.35 -10.19
CA VAL A 399 23.00 -4.02 -10.28
C VAL A 399 22.69 -3.73 -11.74
N GLY A 400 21.48 -3.26 -12.03
CA GLY A 400 21.01 -3.10 -13.41
C GLY A 400 19.91 -2.07 -13.58
N ARG A 401 19.63 -1.72 -14.84
CA ARG A 401 18.52 -0.81 -15.24
C ARG A 401 17.22 -1.57 -15.52
N SER A 402 17.29 -2.89 -15.60
CA SER A 402 16.17 -3.81 -15.67
C SER A 402 16.35 -4.91 -14.62
N VAL A 403 15.26 -5.61 -14.29
CA VAL A 403 15.29 -6.78 -13.40
C VAL A 403 16.26 -7.83 -13.95
N THR A 404 16.20 -8.09 -15.26
CA THR A 404 17.08 -9.06 -15.93
C THR A 404 18.56 -8.66 -15.88
N ASP A 405 18.88 -7.38 -16.03
CA ASP A 405 20.27 -6.88 -15.96
C ASP A 405 20.83 -6.97 -14.54
N ALA A 406 19.97 -6.80 -13.54
CA ALA A 406 20.38 -6.82 -12.15
C ALA A 406 20.57 -8.23 -11.60
N ARG A 407 20.25 -9.30 -12.35
CA ARG A 407 20.47 -10.68 -11.89
C ARG A 407 21.95 -10.99 -11.77
N PRO A 408 22.44 -11.43 -10.60
CA PRO A 408 23.87 -11.71 -10.40
C PRO A 408 24.34 -12.98 -11.10
N ILE A 409 23.40 -13.85 -11.48
CA ILE A 409 23.65 -15.15 -12.10
C ILE A 409 22.82 -15.21 -13.38
N ASP A 410 23.45 -15.69 -14.45
CA ASP A 410 22.74 -16.06 -15.66
C ASP A 410 22.01 -17.39 -15.43
N GLU A 411 20.68 -17.41 -15.54
CA GLU A 411 19.87 -18.60 -15.26
C GLU A 411 20.09 -19.74 -16.27
N GLU A 412 20.45 -19.41 -17.52
CA GLU A 412 20.67 -20.43 -18.55
C GLU A 412 21.95 -21.21 -18.28
N THR A 413 23.01 -20.48 -17.91
CA THR A 413 24.34 -21.06 -17.71
C THR A 413 24.65 -21.34 -16.25
N GLY A 414 23.92 -20.74 -15.31
CA GLY A 414 24.24 -20.71 -13.88
C GLY A 414 25.55 -19.99 -13.56
N ARG A 415 26.11 -19.22 -14.50
CA ARG A 415 27.40 -18.53 -14.33
C ARG A 415 27.20 -17.16 -13.66
N PRO A 416 28.16 -16.70 -12.83
CA PRO A 416 28.20 -15.32 -12.36
C PRO A 416 28.18 -14.35 -13.54
N ARG A 417 27.38 -13.30 -13.45
CA ARG A 417 27.40 -12.24 -14.46
C ARG A 417 28.58 -11.31 -14.24
N LEU A 418 29.25 -10.95 -15.34
CA LEU A 418 30.28 -9.92 -15.34
C LEU A 418 29.74 -8.61 -14.78
N GLY A 419 30.49 -7.96 -13.90
CA GLY A 419 30.09 -6.75 -13.20
C GLY A 419 29.29 -6.97 -11.91
N SER A 420 28.93 -8.22 -11.58
CA SER A 420 28.32 -8.54 -10.29
C SER A 420 29.30 -8.29 -9.15
N ILE A 421 28.80 -7.79 -8.03
CA ILE A 421 29.58 -7.51 -6.84
C ILE A 421 29.61 -8.76 -5.97
N ILE A 422 30.80 -9.12 -5.50
CA ILE A 422 31.01 -10.16 -4.52
C ILE A 422 30.88 -9.54 -3.14
N TRP A 423 29.94 -10.04 -2.33
CA TRP A 423 29.59 -9.50 -1.03
C TRP A 423 29.82 -10.51 0.10
N HIS A 424 30.47 -10.08 1.17
CA HIS A 424 30.66 -10.83 2.42
C HIS A 424 30.96 -9.83 3.54
N ASP A 425 29.96 -9.44 4.34
CA ASP A 425 30.05 -8.32 5.31
C ASP A 425 30.56 -7.01 4.68
N GLY A 426 30.16 -6.76 3.44
CA GLY A 426 30.62 -5.64 2.61
C GLY A 426 31.11 -6.08 1.23
N PRO A 427 31.37 -5.13 0.32
CA PRO A 427 31.87 -5.44 -1.01
C PRO A 427 33.31 -5.95 -0.91
N ARG A 428 33.56 -7.13 -1.46
CA ARG A 428 34.88 -7.75 -1.53
C ARG A 428 35.52 -7.58 -2.90
N GLY A 429 34.73 -7.62 -3.96
CA GLY A 429 35.25 -7.44 -5.30
C GLY A 429 34.15 -7.40 -6.35
N VAL A 430 34.55 -7.41 -7.62
CA VAL A 430 33.65 -7.45 -8.77
C VAL A 430 34.01 -8.64 -9.64
N VAL A 431 33.01 -9.34 -10.16
CA VAL A 431 33.16 -10.42 -11.13
C VAL A 431 33.70 -9.84 -12.43
N GLY A 432 35.00 -9.99 -12.65
CA GLY A 432 35.69 -9.70 -13.92
C GLY A 432 35.94 -10.95 -14.75
N LEU A 433 36.51 -10.78 -15.95
CA LEU A 433 36.89 -11.89 -16.84
C LEU A 433 37.84 -12.87 -16.15
N ASP A 434 38.86 -12.36 -15.45
CA ASP A 434 39.83 -13.20 -14.75
C ASP A 434 39.19 -14.07 -13.66
N PHE A 435 38.17 -13.58 -12.96
CA PHE A 435 37.43 -14.37 -11.97
C PHE A 435 36.66 -15.51 -12.66
N LEU A 436 35.99 -15.21 -13.77
CA LEU A 436 35.23 -16.20 -14.54
C LEU A 436 36.14 -17.30 -15.10
N ASP A 437 37.31 -16.92 -15.63
CA ASP A 437 38.27 -17.88 -16.17
C ASP A 437 38.79 -18.83 -15.07
N ARG A 438 39.07 -18.30 -13.87
CA ARG A 438 39.47 -19.12 -12.72
C ARG A 438 38.35 -20.03 -12.23
N PHE A 439 37.12 -19.52 -12.13
CA PHE A 439 35.95 -20.31 -11.73
C PHE A 439 35.70 -21.46 -12.72
N ASP A 440 35.67 -21.17 -14.02
CA ASP A 440 35.48 -22.17 -15.07
C ASP A 440 36.61 -23.21 -15.09
N ALA A 441 37.86 -22.78 -14.85
CA ALA A 441 39.00 -23.70 -14.75
C ALA A 441 38.86 -24.62 -13.53
N ALA A 442 38.46 -24.09 -12.38
CA ALA A 442 38.24 -24.88 -11.16
C ALA A 442 37.07 -25.87 -11.34
N GLU A 443 35.99 -25.50 -12.04
CA GLU A 443 34.91 -26.42 -12.39
C GLU A 443 35.40 -27.53 -13.33
N ARG A 444 36.12 -27.19 -14.41
CA ARG A 444 36.66 -28.17 -15.37
C ARG A 444 37.64 -29.16 -14.73
N ASN A 445 38.44 -28.70 -13.78
CA ASN A 445 39.45 -29.50 -13.11
C ASN A 445 38.91 -30.26 -11.89
N HIS A 446 37.59 -30.23 -11.63
CA HIS A 446 36.95 -30.85 -10.46
C HIS A 446 37.55 -30.41 -9.11
N GLN A 447 38.01 -29.16 -9.03
CA GLN A 447 38.61 -28.58 -7.82
C GLN A 447 37.54 -28.02 -6.86
N ILE A 448 36.30 -27.89 -7.32
CA ILE A 448 35.17 -27.44 -6.52
C ILE A 448 34.36 -28.65 -6.05
N PRO A 449 33.99 -28.74 -4.75
CA PRO A 449 33.17 -29.83 -4.23
C PRO A 449 31.86 -30.01 -5.00
N PRO A 450 31.31 -31.24 -5.04
CA PRO A 450 29.99 -31.47 -5.64
C PRO A 450 28.91 -30.72 -4.86
N GLY A 451 27.96 -30.14 -5.59
CA GLY A 451 26.87 -29.33 -5.05
C GLY A 451 26.10 -28.63 -6.17
N THR A 452 25.07 -27.88 -5.82
CA THR A 452 24.41 -26.98 -6.76
C THR A 452 25.39 -25.89 -7.23
N ARG A 453 25.23 -25.37 -8.45
CA ARG A 453 26.15 -24.35 -8.97
C ARG A 453 26.26 -23.10 -8.08
N PRO A 454 25.19 -22.61 -7.42
CA PRO A 454 25.29 -21.56 -6.40
C PRO A 454 26.16 -21.95 -5.19
N GLN A 455 26.03 -23.17 -4.66
CA GLN A 455 26.87 -23.66 -3.54
C GLN A 455 28.35 -23.77 -3.95
N ARG A 456 28.60 -24.23 -5.18
CA ARG A 456 29.94 -24.31 -5.77
C ARG A 456 30.58 -22.93 -5.93
N LEU A 457 29.80 -21.96 -6.38
CA LEU A 457 30.20 -20.58 -6.52
C LEU A 457 30.50 -19.93 -5.16
N GLU A 458 29.63 -20.13 -4.18
CA GLU A 458 29.84 -19.65 -2.80
C GLU A 458 31.15 -20.22 -2.23
N TRP A 459 31.35 -21.53 -2.35
CA TRP A 459 32.59 -22.18 -1.92
C TRP A 459 33.81 -21.58 -2.63
N PHE A 460 33.74 -21.41 -3.95
CA PHE A 460 34.85 -20.86 -4.73
C PHE A 460 35.18 -19.43 -4.32
N ILE A 461 34.18 -18.58 -4.09
CA ILE A 461 34.39 -17.22 -3.60
C ILE A 461 35.11 -17.25 -2.25
N ARG A 462 34.70 -18.10 -1.31
CA ARG A 462 35.39 -18.23 -0.01
C ARG A 462 36.86 -18.63 -0.18
N GLN A 463 37.17 -19.54 -1.09
CA GLN A 463 38.56 -19.92 -1.38
C GLN A 463 39.38 -18.78 -2.02
N GLU A 464 38.76 -17.99 -2.90
CA GLU A 464 39.41 -16.80 -3.45
C GLU A 464 39.67 -15.74 -2.36
N MET A 465 38.75 -15.58 -1.40
CA MET A 465 38.92 -14.70 -0.24
C MET A 465 40.05 -15.17 0.69
N GLU A 466 40.05 -16.46 1.07
CA GLU A 466 41.11 -17.06 1.91
C GLU A 466 42.50 -16.93 1.26
N ALA A 467 42.55 -16.97 -0.07
CA ALA A 467 43.78 -16.79 -0.82
C ALA A 467 44.16 -15.33 -1.10
N GLY A 468 43.39 -14.34 -0.61
CA GLY A 468 43.65 -12.92 -0.82
C GLY A 468 43.55 -12.45 -2.27
N ARG A 469 42.75 -13.14 -3.10
CA ARG A 469 42.52 -12.81 -4.52
C ARG A 469 41.27 -11.98 -4.77
N LEU A 470 40.55 -11.62 -3.70
CA LEU A 470 39.37 -10.75 -3.71
C LEU A 470 39.59 -9.53 -2.84
#